data_AF-A0AAN4YAT6-F1
#
_entry.id   AF-A0AAN4YAT6-F1
#
_cell.length_a   1.000
_cell.length_b   1.000
_cell.length_c   1.000
_cell.angle_alpha   90.00
_cell.angle_beta   90.00
_cell.angle_gamma   90.00
#
_symmetry.space_group_name_H-M   'P 1'
#
loop_
_entity.id
_entity.type
_entity.pdbx_description
1 polymer ?
#
loop_
_entity_poly.entity_id
_entity_poly.type
_entity_poly.pdbx_seq_one_letter_code
_entity_poly.pdbx_strand_id
1 'polypeptide(L)'
;MGESHPAENKVVVELSSQDLTPKHLSEAQRQTFLKLVGPRYNPDTDIVRMSCEKFTTRAQNKRYLADTVNSLIKEAKEGDAFADIPLDLRHHKPKTKLQFPDSWKLTPERKKQIEARRAERLRLEKERAGIIDGKAVIADAARVLPALNPALRAKATEERERVAVRVTGKAQKKRLR
;
A
#
# COMPACT_ATOMS: atom_id res chain seq x y z
N MET A 1 -18.38 -25.30 -27.05
CA MET A 1 -19.60 -24.47 -26.97
C MET A 1 -19.72 -23.82 -28.33
N GLY A 2 -20.66 -24.22 -29.19
CA GLY A 2 -20.72 -23.84 -30.63
C GLY A 2 -20.96 -22.35 -30.94
N GLU A 3 -20.56 -21.46 -30.03
CA GLU A 3 -20.64 -20.02 -30.16
C GLU A 3 -19.37 -19.52 -30.88
N SER A 4 -19.55 -18.80 -31.98
CA SER A 4 -18.43 -18.17 -32.68
C SER A 4 -18.01 -16.91 -31.92
N HIS A 5 -16.77 -16.87 -31.44
CA HIS A 5 -16.20 -15.71 -30.77
C HIS A 5 -14.99 -15.19 -31.56
N PRO A 6 -14.85 -13.87 -31.76
CA PRO A 6 -13.74 -13.32 -32.55
C PRO A 6 -12.35 -13.67 -31.99
N ALA A 7 -12.24 -13.96 -30.69
CA ALA A 7 -10.98 -14.38 -30.05
C ALA A 7 -10.71 -15.90 -30.10
N GLU A 8 -11.58 -16.70 -30.73
CA GLU A 8 -11.46 -18.16 -30.76
C GLU A 8 -10.21 -18.65 -31.51
N ASN A 9 -9.78 -17.90 -32.51
CA ASN A 9 -8.61 -18.22 -33.34
C ASN A 9 -7.29 -17.90 -32.63
N LYS A 10 -7.30 -17.09 -31.55
CA LYS A 10 -6.10 -16.67 -30.83
C LYS A 10 -5.38 -17.88 -30.23
N VAL A 11 -4.08 -17.94 -30.44
CA VAL A 11 -3.19 -18.92 -29.82
C VAL A 11 -2.19 -18.18 -28.94
N VAL A 12 -1.93 -18.74 -27.76
CA VAL A 12 -0.89 -18.27 -26.84
C VAL A 12 0.13 -19.39 -26.68
N VAL A 13 1.41 -19.05 -26.73
CA VAL A 13 2.50 -19.94 -26.36
C VAL A 13 3.25 -19.33 -25.19
N GLU A 14 3.58 -20.20 -24.24
CA GLU A 14 4.39 -19.90 -23.08
C GLU A 14 5.57 -20.88 -23.08
N LEU A 15 6.78 -20.36 -22.89
CA LEU A 15 7.99 -21.16 -22.79
C LEU A 15 8.87 -20.61 -21.67
N SER A 16 9.52 -21.51 -20.93
CA SER A 16 10.54 -21.14 -19.95
C SER A 16 11.88 -20.96 -20.64
N SER A 17 12.62 -19.91 -20.28
CA SER A 17 13.95 -19.70 -20.87
C SER A 17 14.98 -20.71 -20.38
N GLN A 18 14.77 -21.27 -19.17
CA GLN A 18 15.59 -22.33 -18.60
C GLN A 18 15.45 -23.65 -19.36
N ASP A 19 14.27 -23.98 -19.89
CA ASP A 19 14.04 -25.23 -20.63
C ASP A 19 14.80 -25.27 -21.98
N LEU A 20 15.21 -24.11 -22.48
CA LEU A 20 16.03 -24.00 -23.69
C LEU A 20 17.52 -24.32 -23.41
N THR A 21 17.96 -24.23 -22.16
CA THR A 21 19.36 -24.45 -21.75
C THR A 21 19.54 -25.79 -21.02
N PRO A 22 20.62 -26.56 -21.25
CA PRO A 22 21.71 -26.33 -22.20
C PRO A 22 21.45 -26.94 -23.60
N LYS A 23 20.32 -27.63 -23.79
CA LYS A 23 20.07 -28.45 -24.98
C LYS A 23 19.98 -27.65 -26.27
N HIS A 24 19.33 -26.49 -26.22
CA HIS A 24 19.07 -25.67 -27.40
C HIS A 24 19.88 -24.37 -27.43
N LEU A 25 20.26 -23.80 -26.28
CA LEU A 25 21.04 -22.57 -26.16
C LEU A 25 22.10 -22.72 -25.05
N SER A 26 23.22 -22.00 -25.18
CA SER A 26 24.13 -21.72 -24.06
C SER A 26 23.58 -20.61 -23.15
N GLU A 27 24.17 -20.40 -21.96
CA GLU A 27 23.73 -19.30 -21.09
C GLU A 27 23.92 -17.91 -21.72
N ALA A 28 25.03 -17.70 -22.45
CA ALA A 28 25.26 -16.46 -23.17
C ALA A 28 24.20 -16.23 -24.26
N GLN A 29 23.88 -17.27 -25.04
CA GLN A 29 22.82 -17.21 -26.05
C GLN A 29 21.43 -17.05 -25.43
N ARG A 30 21.19 -17.61 -24.24
CA ARG A 30 19.95 -17.38 -23.47
C ARG A 30 19.81 -15.90 -23.12
N GLN A 31 20.87 -15.22 -22.69
CA GLN A 31 20.82 -13.78 -22.42
C GLN A 31 20.48 -12.99 -23.69
N THR A 32 21.08 -13.34 -24.83
CA THR A 32 20.74 -12.76 -26.14
C THR A 32 19.27 -12.99 -26.48
N PHE A 33 18.76 -14.21 -26.30
CA PHE A 33 17.36 -14.55 -26.53
C PHE A 33 16.41 -13.69 -25.68
N LEU A 34 16.70 -13.50 -24.39
CA LEU A 34 15.88 -12.66 -23.51
C LEU A 34 15.84 -11.20 -23.98
N LYS A 35 16.96 -10.66 -24.46
CA LYS A 35 17.04 -9.31 -25.04
C LYS A 35 16.19 -9.17 -26.31
N LEU A 36 16.24 -10.16 -27.20
CA LEU A 36 15.43 -10.19 -28.44
C LEU A 36 13.92 -10.25 -28.17
N VAL A 37 13.53 -11.02 -27.14
CA VAL A 37 12.13 -11.22 -26.76
C VAL A 37 11.51 -9.94 -26.19
N GLY A 38 12.29 -9.16 -25.43
CA GLY A 38 11.91 -7.88 -24.85
C GLY A 38 10.71 -7.98 -23.88
N PRO A 39 9.64 -7.19 -24.06
CA PRO A 39 8.55 -7.07 -23.08
C PRO A 39 7.69 -8.32 -22.91
N ARG A 40 7.91 -9.35 -23.74
CA ARG A 40 7.21 -10.64 -23.68
C ARG A 40 7.78 -11.55 -22.58
N TYR A 41 8.96 -11.24 -22.06
CA TYR A 41 9.60 -11.97 -20.98
C TYR A 41 9.12 -11.48 -19.62
N ASN A 42 8.79 -12.40 -18.72
CA ASN A 42 8.51 -12.11 -17.32
C ASN A 42 9.71 -12.52 -16.44
N PRO A 43 10.42 -11.57 -15.81
CA PRO A 43 11.57 -11.88 -14.95
C PRO A 43 11.20 -12.59 -13.64
N ASP A 44 9.97 -12.47 -13.15
CA ASP A 44 9.56 -13.12 -11.89
C ASP A 44 9.35 -14.62 -12.05
N THR A 45 8.84 -15.05 -13.21
CA THR A 45 8.49 -16.45 -13.47
C THR A 45 9.42 -17.14 -14.48
N ASP A 46 10.34 -16.39 -15.08
CA ASP A 46 11.20 -16.83 -16.18
C ASP A 46 10.45 -17.32 -17.44
N ILE A 47 9.22 -16.82 -17.65
CA ILE A 47 8.36 -17.25 -18.75
C ILE A 47 8.33 -16.19 -19.84
N VAL A 48 8.57 -16.62 -21.08
CA VAL A 48 8.29 -15.84 -22.28
C VAL A 48 6.89 -16.19 -22.76
N ARG A 49 6.01 -15.18 -22.83
CA ARG A 49 4.64 -15.35 -23.29
C ARG A 49 4.37 -14.53 -24.55
N MET A 50 3.90 -15.18 -25.60
CA MET A 50 3.54 -14.52 -26.85
C MET A 50 2.27 -15.11 -27.44
N SER A 51 1.48 -14.28 -28.10
CA SER A 51 0.20 -14.69 -28.70
C SER A 51 0.07 -14.22 -30.13
N CYS A 52 -0.68 -14.96 -30.94
CA CYS A 52 -1.01 -14.61 -32.31
C CYS A 52 -2.50 -14.80 -32.56
N GLU A 53 -3.13 -13.78 -33.13
CA GLU A 53 -4.53 -13.75 -33.60
C GLU A 53 -4.64 -13.17 -35.02
N LYS A 54 -3.51 -13.12 -35.76
CA LYS A 54 -3.41 -12.49 -37.09
C LYS A 54 -4.15 -13.27 -38.17
N PHE A 55 -4.20 -14.59 -38.07
CA PHE A 55 -4.76 -15.48 -39.09
C PHE A 55 -6.13 -15.99 -38.69
N THR A 56 -6.94 -16.34 -39.69
CA THR A 56 -8.32 -16.82 -39.50
C THR A 56 -8.35 -18.16 -38.77
N THR A 57 -7.41 -19.07 -39.09
CA THR A 57 -7.39 -20.41 -38.48
C THR A 57 -6.42 -20.50 -37.31
N ARG A 58 -6.84 -21.21 -36.26
CA ARG A 58 -5.98 -21.52 -35.10
C ARG A 58 -4.70 -22.24 -35.50
N ALA A 59 -4.76 -23.10 -36.52
CA ALA A 59 -3.62 -23.84 -37.04
C ALA A 59 -2.54 -22.91 -37.63
N GLN A 60 -2.95 -21.90 -38.40
CA GLN A 60 -2.03 -20.88 -38.93
C GLN A 60 -1.40 -20.05 -37.82
N ASN A 61 -2.19 -19.60 -36.83
CA ASN A 61 -1.68 -18.86 -35.67
C ASN A 61 -0.65 -19.70 -34.87
N LYS A 62 -0.92 -20.99 -34.66
CA LYS A 62 0.01 -21.91 -34.00
C LYS A 62 1.31 -22.07 -34.79
N ARG A 63 1.22 -22.29 -36.11
CA ARG A 63 2.41 -22.47 -36.97
C ARG A 63 3.26 -21.22 -37.00
N TYR A 64 2.64 -20.05 -37.14
CA TYR A 64 3.35 -18.77 -37.09
C TYR A 64 4.13 -18.56 -35.79
N LEU A 65 3.52 -18.90 -34.64
CA LEU A 65 4.21 -18.82 -33.35
C LEU A 65 5.40 -19.80 -33.27
N ALA A 66 5.25 -21.02 -33.78
CA ALA A 66 6.35 -21.97 -33.85
C ALA A 66 7.52 -21.45 -34.72
N ASP A 67 7.22 -20.92 -35.90
CA ASP A 67 8.23 -20.35 -36.81
C ASP A 67 8.90 -19.12 -36.19
N THR A 68 8.15 -18.29 -35.46
CA THR A 68 8.68 -17.12 -34.73
C THR A 68 9.63 -17.55 -33.62
N VAL A 69 9.26 -18.53 -32.80
CA VAL A 69 10.13 -19.07 -31.73
C VAL A 69 11.40 -19.67 -32.32
N ASN A 70 11.30 -20.45 -33.39
CA ASN A 70 12.46 -21.01 -34.09
C ASN A 70 13.39 -19.91 -34.63
N SER A 71 12.80 -18.83 -35.18
CA SER A 71 13.57 -17.68 -35.67
C SER A 71 14.30 -16.95 -34.54
N LEU A 72 13.64 -16.75 -33.38
CA LEU A 72 14.27 -16.14 -32.20
C LEU A 72 15.41 -17.01 -31.64
N ILE A 73 15.24 -18.33 -31.61
CA ILE A 73 16.29 -19.26 -31.19
C ILE A 73 17.46 -19.24 -32.18
N LYS A 74 17.19 -19.16 -33.49
CA LYS A 74 18.21 -19.06 -34.52
C LYS A 74 19.01 -17.76 -34.38
N GLU A 75 18.32 -16.63 -34.26
CA GLU A 75 18.95 -15.31 -34.09
C GLU A 75 19.80 -15.26 -32.82
N ALA A 76 19.33 -15.86 -31.72
CA ALA A 76 20.10 -15.95 -30.48
C ALA A 76 21.38 -16.80 -30.61
N LYS A 77 21.47 -17.68 -31.60
CA LYS A 77 22.65 -18.53 -31.85
C LYS A 77 23.66 -17.90 -32.80
N GLU A 78 23.16 -17.32 -33.88
CA GLU A 78 23.94 -16.89 -35.04
C GLU A 78 24.12 -15.37 -35.11
N GLY A 79 23.25 -14.59 -34.46
CA GLY A 79 23.25 -13.13 -34.47
C GLY A 79 24.24 -12.51 -33.48
N ASP A 80 24.16 -11.18 -33.35
CA ASP A 80 24.93 -10.42 -32.37
C ASP A 80 24.56 -10.84 -30.93
N ALA A 81 25.56 -10.99 -30.07
CA ALA A 81 25.38 -11.37 -28.67
C ALA A 81 24.78 -10.24 -27.82
N PHE A 82 24.79 -8.99 -28.32
CA PHE A 82 24.34 -7.80 -27.59
C PHE A 82 24.99 -7.71 -26.20
N ALA A 83 26.24 -8.14 -26.05
CA ALA A 83 26.91 -8.28 -24.75
C ALA A 83 27.09 -6.94 -24.03
N ASP A 84 27.14 -5.85 -24.79
CA ASP A 84 27.18 -4.45 -24.36
C ASP A 84 25.83 -3.93 -23.84
N ILE A 85 24.71 -4.53 -24.24
CA ILE A 85 23.37 -4.09 -23.84
C ILE A 85 22.88 -4.89 -22.62
N PRO A 86 22.51 -4.23 -21.49
CA PRO A 86 21.92 -4.91 -20.35
C PRO A 86 20.47 -5.37 -20.64
N LEU A 87 20.00 -6.39 -19.93
CA LEU A 87 18.62 -6.85 -20.04
C LEU A 87 17.65 -5.80 -19.49
N ASP A 88 16.76 -5.28 -20.35
CA ASP A 88 15.74 -4.33 -19.94
C ASP A 88 14.54 -5.05 -19.29
N LEU A 89 14.22 -4.66 -18.06
CA LEU A 89 13.12 -5.19 -17.25
C LEU A 89 12.07 -4.14 -16.88
N ARG A 90 12.15 -2.92 -17.46
CA ARG A 90 11.27 -1.79 -17.09
C ARG A 90 9.80 -2.03 -17.42
N HIS A 91 9.48 -2.95 -18.33
CA HIS A 91 8.11 -3.34 -18.65
C HIS A 91 7.44 -4.13 -17.51
N HIS A 92 8.22 -4.80 -16.67
CA HIS A 92 7.72 -5.62 -15.59
C HIS A 92 7.65 -4.83 -14.28
N LYS A 93 6.46 -4.75 -13.68
CA LYS A 93 6.24 -4.08 -12.39
C LYS A 93 6.02 -5.15 -11.31
N PRO A 94 7.05 -5.51 -10.52
CA PRO A 94 6.92 -6.54 -9.51
C PRO A 94 5.93 -6.12 -8.43
N LYS A 95 5.07 -7.06 -8.02
CA LYS A 95 4.10 -6.83 -6.95
C LYS A 95 4.72 -7.22 -5.61
N THR A 96 4.79 -6.28 -4.68
CA THR A 96 5.28 -6.56 -3.32
C THR A 96 4.33 -7.51 -2.61
N LYS A 97 4.83 -8.68 -2.21
CA LYS A 97 4.09 -9.64 -1.39
C LYS A 97 4.36 -9.32 0.08
N LEU A 98 3.40 -8.68 0.75
CA LEU A 98 3.48 -8.44 2.19
C LEU A 98 3.36 -9.77 2.93
N GLN A 99 4.27 -10.00 3.87
CA GLN A 99 4.29 -11.18 4.72
C GLN A 99 3.95 -10.79 6.16
N PHE A 100 3.43 -11.75 6.92
CA PHE A 100 3.19 -11.54 8.35
C PHE A 100 4.53 -11.32 9.07
N PRO A 101 4.70 -10.24 9.85
CA PRO A 101 5.97 -9.97 10.53
C PRO A 101 6.38 -11.11 11.47
N ASP A 102 7.62 -11.57 11.34
CA ASP A 102 8.14 -12.63 12.22
C ASP A 102 8.12 -12.21 13.70
N SER A 103 8.33 -10.93 13.98
CA SER A 103 8.31 -10.35 15.32
C SER A 103 6.94 -10.42 16.02
N TRP A 104 5.87 -10.62 15.24
CA TRP A 104 4.51 -10.77 15.76
C TRP A 104 4.13 -12.23 15.99
N LYS A 105 4.94 -13.18 15.50
CA LYS A 105 4.72 -14.60 15.76
C LYS A 105 4.81 -14.85 17.26
N LEU A 106 3.81 -15.55 17.81
CA LEU A 106 3.71 -15.80 19.24
C LEU A 106 4.57 -17.01 19.65
N THR A 107 5.89 -16.83 19.60
CA THR A 107 6.86 -17.83 20.06
C THR A 107 6.81 -17.99 21.59
N PRO A 108 7.27 -19.12 22.16
CA PRO A 108 7.30 -19.31 23.61
C PRO A 108 8.07 -18.21 24.36
N GLU A 109 9.19 -17.76 23.78
CA GLU A 109 9.98 -16.65 24.31
C GLU A 109 9.19 -15.33 24.28
N ARG A 110 8.48 -15.06 23.17
CA ARG A 110 7.65 -13.88 23.03
C ARG A 110 6.49 -13.87 24.02
N LYS A 111 5.89 -15.03 24.31
CA LYS A 111 4.87 -15.17 25.36
C LYS A 111 5.42 -14.75 26.73
N LYS A 112 6.58 -15.28 27.12
CA LYS A 112 7.25 -14.92 28.38
C LYS A 112 7.56 -13.42 28.45
N GLN A 113 8.06 -12.83 27.36
CA GLN A 113 8.32 -11.38 27.28
C GLN A 113 7.04 -10.55 27.46
N ILE A 114 5.93 -10.97 26.82
CA ILE A 114 4.64 -10.29 26.93
C ILE A 114 4.11 -10.39 28.36
N GLU A 115 4.21 -11.55 29.00
CA GLU A 115 3.81 -11.76 30.39
C GLU A 115 4.63 -10.90 31.35
N ALA A 116 5.96 -10.88 31.20
CA ALA A 116 6.84 -10.01 31.99
C ALA A 116 6.48 -8.53 31.81
N ARG A 117 6.24 -8.09 30.56
CA ARG A 117 5.82 -6.72 30.25
C ARG A 117 4.44 -6.38 30.83
N ARG A 118 3.52 -7.34 30.91
CA ARG A 118 2.20 -7.17 31.55
C ARG A 118 2.35 -7.03 33.06
N ALA A 119 3.19 -7.85 33.69
CA ALA A 119 3.47 -7.80 35.13
C ALA A 119 4.13 -6.48 35.55
N GLU A 120 5.17 -6.04 34.82
CA GLU A 120 5.84 -4.74 35.07
C GLU A 120 4.87 -3.57 34.93
N ARG A 121 4.01 -3.60 33.91
CA ARG A 121 2.98 -2.56 33.72
C ARG A 121 2.02 -2.49 34.91
N LEU A 122 1.56 -3.64 35.39
CA LEU A 122 0.67 -3.71 36.54
C LEU A 122 1.36 -3.21 37.82
N ARG A 123 2.65 -3.51 38.01
CA ARG A 123 3.43 -2.98 39.15
C ARG A 123 3.50 -1.45 39.09
N LEU A 124 3.88 -0.91 37.93
CA LEU A 124 3.98 0.54 37.72
C LEU A 124 2.64 1.24 37.89
N GLU A 125 1.54 0.63 37.45
CA GLU A 125 0.19 1.18 37.65
C GLU A 125 -0.22 1.23 39.13
N LYS A 126 0.15 0.22 39.92
CA LYS A 126 -0.06 0.23 41.39
C LYS A 126 0.80 1.26 42.11
N GLU A 127 2.05 1.45 41.66
CA GLU A 127 2.98 2.44 42.22
C GLU A 127 2.59 3.88 41.84
N ARG A 128 1.94 4.08 40.69
CA ARG A 128 1.50 5.40 40.25
C ARG A 128 0.37 5.89 41.15
N ALA A 129 0.57 7.06 41.76
CA ALA A 129 -0.41 7.71 42.62
C ALA A 129 -1.65 8.17 41.82
N GLY A 130 -2.61 7.26 41.64
CA GLY A 130 -3.94 7.52 41.09
C GLY A 130 -4.04 7.43 39.57
N ILE A 131 -5.07 6.72 39.10
CA ILE A 131 -5.52 6.77 37.70
C ILE A 131 -6.30 8.07 37.54
N ILE A 132 -5.84 8.97 36.67
CA ILE A 132 -6.57 10.20 36.36
C ILE A 132 -7.77 9.83 35.49
N ASP A 133 -8.96 9.77 36.08
CA ASP A 133 -10.19 9.66 35.31
C ASP A 133 -10.57 11.02 34.74
N GLY A 134 -10.36 11.20 33.43
CA GLY A 134 -10.73 12.43 32.73
C GLY A 134 -12.21 12.80 32.90
N LYS A 135 -13.12 11.83 33.06
CA LYS A 135 -14.54 12.12 33.31
C LYS A 135 -14.74 12.74 34.70
N ALA A 136 -14.10 12.18 35.72
CA ALA A 136 -14.16 12.71 37.08
C ALA A 136 -13.55 14.13 37.14
N VAL A 137 -12.42 14.35 36.46
CA VAL A 137 -11.78 15.68 36.37
C VAL A 137 -12.68 16.68 35.65
N ILE A 138 -13.33 16.28 34.55
CA ILE A 138 -14.27 17.16 33.83
C ILE A 138 -15.51 17.45 34.69
N ALA A 139 -16.06 16.46 35.39
CA ALA A 139 -17.21 16.65 36.28
C ALA A 139 -16.88 17.57 37.46
N ASP A 140 -15.67 17.47 38.01
CA ASP A 140 -15.18 18.36 39.06
C ASP A 140 -14.94 19.78 38.54
N ALA A 141 -14.28 19.91 37.39
CA ALA A 141 -14.06 21.18 36.71
C ALA A 141 -15.39 21.87 36.34
N ALA A 142 -16.39 21.12 35.88
CA ALA A 142 -17.74 21.64 35.61
C ALA A 142 -18.49 22.08 36.88
N ARG A 143 -18.10 21.59 38.06
CA ARG A 143 -18.64 22.07 39.34
C ARG A 143 -17.92 23.32 39.84
N VAL A 144 -16.59 23.37 39.71
CA VAL A 144 -15.74 24.40 40.34
C VAL A 144 -15.50 25.61 39.44
N LEU A 145 -15.33 25.42 38.14
CA LEU A 145 -14.96 26.50 37.22
C LEU A 145 -16.20 27.25 36.70
N PRO A 146 -16.33 28.57 36.94
CA PRO A 146 -17.48 29.34 36.48
C PRO A 146 -17.65 29.31 34.96
N ALA A 147 -16.56 29.27 34.20
CA ALA A 147 -16.61 29.25 32.73
C ALA A 147 -17.35 28.02 32.15
N LEU A 148 -17.34 26.90 32.87
CA LEU A 148 -17.93 25.62 32.45
C LEU A 148 -19.27 25.33 33.11
N ASN A 149 -19.64 26.06 34.17
CA ASN A 149 -20.91 25.92 34.87
C ASN A 149 -21.86 27.10 34.55
N PRO A 150 -22.95 26.90 33.78
CA PRO A 150 -23.86 27.98 33.41
C PRO A 150 -24.50 28.68 34.62
N ALA A 151 -24.75 27.97 35.71
CA ALA A 151 -25.34 28.54 36.91
C ALA A 151 -24.37 29.44 37.70
N LEU A 152 -23.08 29.08 37.77
CA LEU A 152 -22.05 29.93 38.37
C LEU A 152 -21.69 31.11 37.48
N ARG A 153 -21.77 30.94 36.16
CA ARG A 153 -21.62 32.01 35.17
C ARG A 153 -22.70 33.09 35.31
N ALA A 154 -23.95 32.69 35.50
CA ALA A 154 -25.07 33.60 35.74
C ALA A 154 -24.87 34.39 37.05
N LYS A 155 -24.48 33.73 38.15
CA LYS A 155 -24.16 34.42 39.41
C LYS A 155 -22.97 35.37 39.29
N ALA A 156 -21.89 34.97 38.61
CA ALA A 156 -20.72 35.82 38.39
C ALA A 156 -21.01 37.03 37.48
N THR A 157 -21.98 36.91 36.57
CA THR A 157 -22.45 38.04 35.74
C THR A 157 -23.35 38.97 36.54
N GLU A 158 -24.29 38.43 37.34
CA GLU A 158 -25.12 39.21 38.27
C GLU A 158 -24.29 39.98 39.32
N GLU A 159 -23.26 39.36 39.91
CA GLU A 159 -22.36 40.04 40.86
C GLU A 159 -21.56 41.16 40.19
N ARG A 160 -21.09 40.96 38.95
CA ARG A 160 -20.44 42.02 38.17
C ARG A 160 -21.40 43.17 37.86
N GLU A 161 -22.65 42.88 37.52
CA GLU A 161 -23.68 43.89 37.28
C GLU A 161 -24.02 44.68 38.56
N ARG A 162 -24.11 44.02 39.72
CA ARG A 162 -24.37 44.69 41.01
C ARG A 162 -23.24 45.64 41.43
N VAL A 163 -21.99 45.29 41.12
CA VAL A 163 -20.83 46.16 41.39
C VAL A 163 -20.74 47.33 40.40
N ALA A 164 -21.30 47.21 39.19
CA ALA A 164 -21.26 48.24 38.16
C ALA A 164 -22.24 49.41 38.38
N VAL A 165 -23.13 49.36 39.39
CA VAL A 165 -24.10 50.44 39.66
C VAL A 165 -23.55 51.42 40.71
N ARG A 166 -22.66 52.31 40.29
CA ARG A 166 -22.49 53.68 40.83
C ARG A 166 -21.75 54.55 39.82
N VAL A 167 -22.45 54.95 38.75
CA VAL A 167 -22.05 56.10 37.93
C VAL A 167 -23.23 57.06 37.87
N THR A 168 -23.11 58.16 38.62
CA THR A 168 -24.02 59.29 38.65
C THR A 168 -24.02 60.02 37.30
N GLY A 169 -25.12 59.95 36.55
CA GLY A 169 -25.30 60.70 35.30
C GLY A 169 -26.01 62.05 35.51
N LYS A 170 -25.32 63.17 35.22
CA LYS A 170 -25.93 64.50 35.05
C LYS A 170 -26.70 64.56 33.72
N ALA A 171 -27.97 64.97 33.75
CA ALA A 171 -28.80 65.15 32.56
C ALA A 171 -28.44 66.45 31.79
N GLN A 172 -28.12 66.33 30.50
CA GLN A 172 -28.03 67.46 29.56
C GLN A 172 -29.44 67.83 29.04
N LYS A 173 -29.90 69.05 29.33
CA LYS A 173 -31.08 69.65 28.71
C LYS A 173 -30.75 70.19 27.31
N LYS A 174 -31.49 69.70 26.32
CA LYS A 174 -31.47 70.10 24.91
C LYS A 174 -32.27 71.40 24.74
N ARG A 175 -31.67 72.46 24.17
CA ARG A 175 -32.37 73.69 23.74
C ARG A 175 -32.92 73.48 22.32
N LEU A 176 -34.18 73.80 22.10
CA LEU A 176 -34.73 74.16 20.78
C LEU A 176 -35.97 75.03 20.98
N ARG A 177 -35.85 76.26 20.45
CA ARG A 177 -36.79 77.37 20.28
C ARG A 177 -37.94 77.54 21.28
#